data_AF-A0A820B8B0-F1
#
_entry.id   AF-A0A820B8B0-F1
#
_cell.length_a   1.000
_cell.length_b   1.000
_cell.length_c   1.000
_cell.angle_alpha   90.00
_cell.angle_beta   90.00
_cell.angle_gamma   90.00
#
_symmetry.space_group_name_H-M   'P 1'
#
loop_
_entity.id
_entity.type
_entity.pdbx_description
1 polymer ?
#
loop_
_entity_poly.entity_id
_entity_poly.type
_entity_poly.pdbx_seq_one_letter_code
_entity_poly.pdbx_strand_id
1 'polypeptide(L)'
;LLKMDATSGGKFVIDLAMVDEHVVEMQRQLTATNSIFAWVQAYNKYMTFFIRNFGSAAKVYGRAHIDGVIDALVRIHNKLFPNTKGNIVMALATSLEEKFGVTNIPVGWYFWPTAAGGLQVKDFFIELLAIREDILEDPEWILELAKTWERDDYENAKRLWEDGTTFNQVIQQQQYVVQISATDPFFSFEEFIKCREERSMRWVNAFDTLLTRPIPVHLNSTPETMAALSIIGDGIEAFGSSVSETWPGLTFYWKWLISLHHEEMIKKYGSLLIVEPTSIPVGMVAVFRNSRTRWEQ
;
A
#
# COMPACT_ATOMS: atom_id res chain seq x y z
N LEU A 1 3.12 6.40 -16.17
CA LEU A 1 1.82 6.87 -15.65
C LEU A 1 1.99 7.91 -14.56
N LEU A 2 3.03 7.82 -13.73
CA LEU A 2 3.48 8.95 -12.90
C LEU A 2 4.29 9.95 -13.73
N LYS A 3 4.08 11.25 -13.55
CA LYS A 3 4.92 12.32 -14.10
C LYS A 3 5.18 13.41 -13.07
N MET A 4 6.27 14.14 -13.24
CA MET A 4 6.54 15.34 -12.45
C MET A 4 5.87 16.54 -13.12
N ASP A 5 5.07 17.28 -12.36
CA ASP A 5 4.45 18.52 -12.80
C ASP A 5 5.42 19.69 -12.56
N ALA A 6 6.07 20.14 -13.63
CA ALA A 6 6.99 21.28 -13.61
C ALA A 6 6.28 22.61 -13.31
N THR A 7 4.97 22.71 -13.57
CA THR A 7 4.15 23.90 -13.30
C THR A 7 3.65 23.95 -11.86
N SER A 8 3.47 22.81 -11.19
CA SER A 8 3.01 22.71 -9.80
C SER A 8 4.14 22.49 -8.79
N GLY A 9 5.28 23.17 -8.99
CA GLY A 9 6.40 23.15 -8.04
C GLY A 9 7.14 21.81 -7.92
N GLY A 10 7.13 20.98 -8.97
CA GLY A 10 7.88 19.72 -8.99
C GLY A 10 7.18 18.54 -8.31
N LYS A 11 5.86 18.62 -8.08
CA LYS A 11 5.07 17.54 -7.48
C LYS A 11 4.84 16.39 -8.47
N PHE A 12 4.77 15.17 -7.96
CA PHE A 12 4.43 14.00 -8.77
C PHE A 12 2.92 13.86 -8.91
N VAL A 13 2.43 13.80 -10.15
CA VAL A 13 1.01 13.69 -10.50
C VAL A 13 0.77 12.52 -11.45
N ILE A 14 -0.45 11.99 -11.42
CA ILE A 14 -0.84 10.92 -12.33
C ILE A 14 -1.15 11.50 -13.71
N ASP A 15 -0.51 10.97 -14.75
CA ASP A 15 -0.81 11.29 -16.14
C ASP A 15 -2.11 10.62 -16.57
N LEU A 16 -3.23 11.32 -16.36
CA LEU A 16 -4.55 10.81 -16.69
C LEU A 16 -4.76 10.58 -18.19
N ALA A 17 -4.04 11.28 -19.07
CA ALA A 17 -4.14 11.06 -20.51
C ALA A 17 -3.52 9.71 -20.89
N MET A 18 -2.31 9.44 -20.38
CA MET A 18 -1.67 8.14 -20.58
C MET A 18 -2.45 7.00 -19.91
N VAL A 19 -3.06 7.25 -18.75
CA VAL A 19 -3.97 6.28 -18.11
C VAL A 19 -5.13 5.93 -19.04
N ASP A 20 -5.76 6.91 -19.66
CA ASP A 20 -6.89 6.70 -20.54
C ASP A 20 -6.56 5.83 -21.75
N GLU A 21 -5.37 5.98 -22.34
CA GLU A 21 -4.88 5.13 -23.43
C GLU A 21 -4.78 3.66 -22.98
N HIS A 22 -4.22 3.41 -21.79
CA HIS A 22 -4.13 2.06 -21.24
C HIS A 22 -5.49 1.49 -20.81
N VAL A 23 -6.46 2.35 -20.44
CA VAL A 23 -7.83 1.91 -20.14
C VAL A 23 -8.52 1.37 -21.39
N VAL A 24 -8.36 2.02 -22.54
CA VAL A 24 -8.90 1.54 -23.82
C VAL A 24 -8.32 0.15 -24.15
N GLU A 25 -7.01 -0.01 -23.94
CA GLU A 25 -6.37 -1.31 -24.15
C GLU A 25 -6.89 -2.38 -23.19
N MET A 26 -7.04 -2.04 -21.90
CA MET A 26 -7.62 -2.94 -20.90
C MET A 26 -9.06 -3.35 -21.27
N GLN A 27 -9.91 -2.42 -21.73
CA GLN A 27 -11.27 -2.71 -22.19
C GLN A 27 -11.27 -3.73 -23.32
N ARG A 28 -10.38 -3.56 -24.31
CA ARG A 28 -10.23 -4.50 -25.44
C ARG A 28 -9.88 -5.89 -24.94
N GLN A 29 -8.87 -6.02 -24.09
CA GLN A 29 -8.44 -7.32 -23.55
C GLN A 29 -9.53 -7.98 -22.69
N LEU A 30 -10.24 -7.22 -21.87
CA LEU A 30 -11.34 -7.78 -21.07
C LEU A 30 -12.49 -8.28 -21.95
N THR A 31 -12.82 -7.57 -23.02
CA THR A 31 -13.89 -7.97 -23.96
C THR A 31 -13.53 -9.26 -24.71
N ALA A 32 -12.26 -9.46 -25.01
CA ALA A 32 -11.76 -10.68 -25.68
C ALA A 32 -11.82 -11.94 -24.80
N THR A 33 -12.04 -11.81 -23.48
CA THR A 33 -12.06 -12.96 -22.58
C THR A 33 -13.43 -13.66 -22.53
N ASN A 34 -13.44 -14.95 -22.84
CA ASN A 34 -14.68 -15.75 -22.83
C ASN A 34 -15.02 -16.34 -21.45
N SER A 35 -14.03 -16.52 -20.58
CA SER A 35 -14.17 -17.09 -19.23
C SER A 35 -14.07 -16.02 -18.16
N ILE A 36 -14.91 -16.10 -17.12
CA ILE A 36 -14.87 -15.18 -15.98
C ILE A 36 -13.53 -15.27 -15.24
N PHE A 37 -12.95 -16.47 -15.10
CA PHE A 37 -11.62 -16.61 -14.49
C PHE A 37 -10.52 -15.93 -15.31
N ALA A 38 -10.58 -16.05 -16.64
CA ALA A 38 -9.64 -15.37 -17.53
C ALA A 38 -9.80 -13.84 -17.46
N TRP A 39 -11.05 -13.38 -17.39
CA TRP A 39 -11.39 -11.97 -17.21
C TRP A 39 -10.80 -11.41 -15.91
N VAL A 40 -10.99 -12.11 -14.77
CA VAL A 40 -10.50 -11.66 -13.45
C VAL A 40 -8.98 -11.62 -13.40
N GLN A 41 -8.31 -12.60 -14.01
CA GLN A 41 -6.86 -12.59 -14.11
C GLN A 41 -6.33 -11.42 -14.96
N ALA A 42 -6.95 -11.18 -16.11
CA ALA A 42 -6.61 -10.04 -16.95
C ALA A 42 -6.82 -8.73 -16.19
N TYR A 43 -7.97 -8.57 -15.52
CA TYR A 43 -8.26 -7.43 -14.66
C TYR A 43 -7.19 -7.22 -13.59
N ASN A 44 -6.92 -8.24 -12.76
CA ASN A 44 -5.94 -8.16 -11.68
C ASN A 44 -4.54 -7.79 -12.20
N LYS A 45 -4.15 -8.32 -13.36
CA LYS A 45 -2.85 -8.04 -14.00
C LYS A 45 -2.76 -6.60 -14.50
N TYR A 46 -3.80 -6.10 -15.17
CA TYR A 46 -3.84 -4.71 -15.63
C TYR A 46 -3.87 -3.72 -14.47
N MET A 47 -4.68 -3.97 -13.45
CA MET A 47 -4.72 -3.12 -12.26
C MET A 47 -3.39 -3.12 -11.51
N THR A 48 -2.73 -4.27 -11.41
CA THR A 48 -1.36 -4.33 -10.87
C THR A 48 -0.38 -3.53 -11.72
N PHE A 49 -0.52 -3.55 -13.05
CA PHE A 49 0.25 -2.68 -13.94
C PHE A 49 0.00 -1.20 -13.64
N PHE A 50 -1.25 -0.76 -13.47
CA PHE A 50 -1.58 0.62 -13.12
C PHE A 50 -0.93 1.04 -11.80
N ILE A 51 -1.20 0.30 -10.71
CA ILE A 51 -0.65 0.59 -9.37
C ILE A 51 0.87 0.65 -9.39
N ARG A 52 1.54 -0.32 -10.03
CA ARG A 52 3.00 -0.33 -10.12
C ARG A 52 3.55 0.89 -10.86
N ASN A 53 2.86 1.35 -11.91
CA ASN A 53 3.30 2.48 -12.72
C ASN A 53 2.85 3.85 -12.21
N PHE A 54 1.99 3.89 -11.17
CA PHE A 54 1.66 5.09 -10.42
C PHE A 54 2.73 5.46 -9.40
N GLY A 55 3.69 4.57 -9.12
CA GLY A 55 4.73 4.78 -8.13
C GLY A 55 4.43 4.02 -6.84
N SER A 56 5.49 3.54 -6.17
CA SER A 56 5.33 2.93 -4.85
C SER A 56 5.03 4.02 -3.82
N ALA A 57 4.05 3.80 -2.94
CA ALA A 57 3.75 4.75 -1.87
C ALA A 57 5.00 4.99 -0.99
N ALA A 58 5.33 6.27 -0.80
CA ALA A 58 6.44 6.74 0.02
C ALA A 58 6.03 8.09 0.63
N LYS A 59 6.52 8.41 1.84
CA LYS A 59 6.13 9.63 2.56
C LYS A 59 6.50 10.91 1.79
N VAL A 60 7.56 10.86 0.96
CA VAL A 60 8.01 11.96 0.09
C VAL A 60 6.94 12.48 -0.88
N TYR A 61 6.00 11.64 -1.30
CA TYR A 61 4.97 12.08 -2.25
C TYR A 61 3.83 12.87 -1.59
N GLY A 62 3.69 12.78 -0.26
CA GLY A 62 2.58 13.38 0.47
C GLY A 62 1.22 12.75 0.16
N ARG A 63 0.19 13.20 0.88
CA ARG A 63 -1.17 12.62 0.78
C ARG A 63 -1.81 12.86 -0.59
N ALA A 64 -1.55 14.01 -1.19
CA ALA A 64 -2.08 14.40 -2.50
C ALA A 64 -1.76 13.37 -3.60
N HIS A 65 -0.62 12.69 -3.51
CA HIS A 65 -0.28 11.65 -4.47
C HIS A 65 -1.19 10.42 -4.34
N ILE A 66 -1.44 9.94 -3.11
CA ILE A 66 -2.35 8.80 -2.89
C ILE A 66 -3.78 9.17 -3.28
N ASP A 67 -4.23 10.38 -2.97
CA ASP A 67 -5.53 10.88 -3.43
C ASP A 67 -5.61 10.87 -4.96
N GLY A 68 -4.56 11.33 -5.65
CA GLY A 68 -4.48 11.26 -7.11
C GLY A 68 -4.48 9.82 -7.67
N VAL A 69 -3.89 8.85 -6.95
CA VAL A 69 -3.96 7.43 -7.33
C VAL A 69 -5.39 6.90 -7.15
N ILE A 70 -6.05 7.21 -6.04
CA ILE A 70 -7.44 6.82 -5.77
C ILE A 70 -8.36 7.39 -6.85
N ASP A 71 -8.22 8.68 -7.18
CA ASP A 71 -8.99 9.34 -8.24
C ASP A 71 -8.75 8.69 -9.61
N ALA A 72 -7.51 8.32 -9.91
CA ALA A 72 -7.18 7.59 -11.14
C ALA A 72 -7.85 6.21 -11.18
N LEU A 73 -7.88 5.46 -10.06
CA LEU A 73 -8.59 4.20 -9.98
C LEU A 73 -10.10 4.36 -10.17
N VAL A 74 -10.71 5.36 -9.54
CA VAL A 74 -12.14 5.69 -9.72
C VAL A 74 -12.43 6.01 -11.18
N ARG A 75 -11.56 6.79 -11.85
CA ARG A 75 -11.68 7.08 -13.28
C ARG A 75 -11.58 5.81 -14.14
N ILE A 76 -10.61 4.94 -13.85
CA ILE A 76 -10.45 3.65 -14.55
C ILE A 76 -11.71 2.81 -14.41
N HIS A 77 -12.22 2.63 -13.19
CA HIS A 77 -13.44 1.86 -12.91
C HIS A 77 -14.66 2.44 -13.62
N ASN A 78 -14.88 3.74 -13.57
CA ASN A 78 -16.00 4.41 -14.26
C ASN A 78 -15.95 4.21 -15.77
N LYS A 79 -14.75 4.20 -16.37
CA LYS A 79 -14.59 3.93 -17.80
C LYS A 79 -14.78 2.45 -18.15
N LEU A 80 -14.27 1.54 -17.33
CA LEU A 80 -14.42 0.10 -17.56
C LEU A 80 -15.87 -0.38 -17.37
N PHE A 81 -16.57 0.17 -16.38
CA PHE A 81 -17.88 -0.29 -15.95
C PHE A 81 -18.92 0.84 -15.90
N PRO A 82 -19.22 1.50 -17.04
CA PRO A 82 -20.12 2.65 -17.07
C PRO A 82 -21.54 2.27 -16.63
N ASN A 83 -22.01 1.06 -16.99
CA ASN A 83 -23.35 0.58 -16.67
C ASN A 83 -23.57 0.33 -15.17
N THR A 84 -22.49 0.10 -14.41
CA THR A 84 -22.54 -0.16 -12.97
C THR A 84 -21.92 0.96 -12.15
N LYS A 85 -21.73 2.15 -12.75
CA LYS A 85 -21.12 3.33 -12.11
C LYS A 85 -19.76 3.01 -11.47
N GLY A 86 -18.94 2.23 -12.19
CA GLY A 86 -17.61 1.82 -11.72
C GLY A 86 -17.62 0.63 -10.75
N ASN A 87 -18.77 0.06 -10.39
CA ASN A 87 -18.80 -1.07 -9.46
C ASN A 87 -18.47 -2.39 -10.18
N ILE A 88 -17.27 -2.90 -9.92
CA ILE A 88 -16.78 -4.19 -10.45
C ILE A 88 -17.61 -5.39 -9.97
N VAL A 89 -18.04 -5.39 -8.72
CA VAL A 89 -18.83 -6.49 -8.15
C VAL A 89 -20.16 -6.59 -8.87
N MET A 90 -20.83 -5.46 -9.10
CA MET A 90 -22.06 -5.42 -9.90
C MET A 90 -21.81 -5.87 -11.35
N ALA A 91 -20.70 -5.45 -11.98
CA ALA A 91 -20.38 -5.85 -13.34
C ALA A 91 -20.17 -7.37 -13.46
N LEU A 92 -19.49 -7.97 -12.48
CA LEU A 92 -19.30 -9.42 -12.41
C LEU A 92 -20.60 -10.15 -12.05
N ALA A 93 -21.41 -9.60 -11.16
CA ALA A 93 -22.71 -10.17 -10.81
C ALA A 93 -23.63 -10.25 -12.04
N THR A 94 -23.73 -9.19 -12.83
CA THR A 94 -24.48 -9.18 -14.10
C THR A 94 -23.93 -10.23 -15.07
N SER A 95 -22.61 -10.32 -15.23
CA SER A 95 -21.97 -11.32 -16.10
C SER A 95 -22.25 -12.77 -15.65
N LEU A 96 -22.26 -13.04 -14.34
CA LEU A 96 -22.59 -14.35 -13.77
C LEU A 96 -24.06 -14.70 -13.95
N GLU A 97 -24.96 -13.73 -13.76
CA GLU A 97 -26.40 -13.92 -13.99
C GLU A 97 -26.69 -14.20 -15.46
N GLU A 98 -26.12 -13.44 -16.38
CA GLU A 98 -26.31 -13.63 -17.83
C GLU A 98 -25.77 -14.98 -18.31
N LYS A 99 -24.60 -15.41 -17.83
CA LYS A 99 -23.95 -16.64 -18.29
C LYS A 99 -24.46 -17.90 -17.61
N PHE A 100 -24.84 -17.82 -16.33
CA PHE A 100 -25.12 -19.00 -15.50
C PHE A 100 -26.45 -18.94 -14.74
N GLY A 101 -27.19 -17.83 -14.80
CA GLY A 101 -28.44 -17.66 -14.07
C GLY A 101 -28.27 -17.60 -12.55
N VAL A 102 -27.04 -17.34 -12.06
CA VAL A 102 -26.73 -17.31 -10.63
C VAL A 102 -26.89 -15.90 -10.09
N THR A 103 -27.67 -15.75 -9.02
CA THR A 103 -27.93 -14.47 -8.34
C THR A 103 -27.69 -14.58 -6.83
N ASN A 104 -27.81 -13.46 -6.11
CA ASN A 104 -27.71 -13.41 -4.65
C ASN A 104 -26.36 -13.95 -4.10
N ILE A 105 -25.26 -13.59 -4.75
CA ILE A 105 -23.90 -13.92 -4.32
C ILE A 105 -23.40 -12.83 -3.35
N PRO A 106 -22.92 -13.16 -2.14
CA PRO A 106 -22.34 -12.19 -1.21
C PRO A 106 -21.14 -11.44 -1.82
N VAL A 107 -20.92 -10.19 -1.42
CA VAL A 107 -19.85 -9.37 -1.97
C VAL A 107 -18.46 -9.97 -1.70
N GLY A 108 -18.26 -10.51 -0.49
CA GLY A 108 -17.01 -11.18 -0.09
C GLY A 108 -16.59 -12.34 -1.00
N TRP A 109 -17.55 -13.03 -1.63
CA TRP A 109 -17.25 -14.16 -2.53
C TRP A 109 -16.39 -13.75 -3.73
N TYR A 110 -16.63 -12.54 -4.26
CA TYR A 110 -15.90 -12.03 -5.41
C TYR A 110 -14.42 -11.79 -5.07
N PHE A 111 -14.14 -11.38 -3.84
CA PHE A 111 -12.79 -11.06 -3.37
C PHE A 111 -12.05 -12.25 -2.75
N TRP A 112 -12.78 -13.27 -2.29
CA TRP A 112 -12.21 -14.46 -1.66
C TRP A 112 -11.20 -15.18 -2.55
N PRO A 113 -10.15 -15.77 -1.97
CA PRO A 113 -9.19 -16.52 -2.74
C PRO A 113 -9.86 -17.72 -3.37
N THR A 114 -9.41 -18.12 -4.57
CA THR A 114 -9.93 -19.32 -5.23
C THR A 114 -9.73 -20.57 -4.37
N ALA A 115 -8.68 -20.60 -3.54
CA ALA A 115 -8.41 -21.66 -2.58
C ALA A 115 -9.49 -21.80 -1.48
N ALA A 116 -10.27 -20.74 -1.21
CA ALA A 116 -11.42 -20.77 -0.30
C ALA A 116 -12.77 -20.88 -1.05
N GLY A 117 -12.73 -21.06 -2.38
CA GLY A 117 -13.92 -21.16 -3.23
C GLY A 117 -14.47 -19.82 -3.76
N GLY A 118 -13.71 -18.72 -3.62
CA GLY A 118 -14.06 -17.41 -4.19
C GLY A 118 -13.52 -17.17 -5.60
N LEU A 119 -13.74 -15.96 -6.11
CA LEU A 119 -13.36 -15.56 -7.46
C LEU A 119 -11.97 -14.88 -7.55
N GLN A 120 -11.45 -14.39 -6.42
CA GLN A 120 -10.14 -13.74 -6.29
C GLN A 120 -9.97 -12.49 -7.16
N VAL A 121 -11.01 -11.68 -7.27
CA VAL A 121 -10.88 -10.29 -7.73
C VAL A 121 -10.09 -9.53 -6.67
N LYS A 122 -9.07 -8.77 -7.05
CA LYS A 122 -8.32 -7.96 -6.09
C LYS A 122 -9.00 -6.60 -5.92
N ASP A 123 -9.20 -6.19 -4.66
CA ASP A 123 -9.58 -4.82 -4.31
C ASP A 123 -8.32 -3.97 -4.14
N PHE A 124 -8.07 -3.06 -5.07
CA PHE A 124 -6.90 -2.18 -5.05
C PHE A 124 -7.10 -0.92 -4.22
N PHE A 125 -8.32 -0.63 -3.76
CA PHE A 125 -8.59 0.51 -2.88
C PHE A 125 -8.17 0.23 -1.44
N ILE A 126 -8.31 -1.01 -0.96
CA ILE A 126 -7.98 -1.39 0.43
C ILE A 126 -6.53 -1.01 0.77
N GLU A 127 -5.57 -1.37 -0.08
CA GLU A 127 -4.14 -1.05 0.14
C GLU A 127 -3.88 0.45 0.18
N LEU A 128 -4.57 1.24 -0.65
CA LEU A 128 -4.39 2.70 -0.73
C LEU A 128 -5.07 3.43 0.44
N LEU A 129 -6.30 3.05 0.76
CA LEU A 129 -7.09 3.68 1.81
C LEU A 129 -6.47 3.46 3.19
N ALA A 130 -5.89 2.29 3.42
CA ALA A 130 -5.29 2.02 4.71
C ALA A 130 -3.96 2.70 4.96
N ILE A 131 -3.20 3.04 3.92
CA ILE A 131 -1.95 3.79 4.10
C ILE A 131 -2.19 5.31 4.13
N ARG A 132 -3.35 5.77 3.65
CA ARG A 132 -3.67 7.18 3.46
C ARG A 132 -3.53 8.02 4.73
N GLU A 133 -3.92 7.46 5.87
CA GLU A 133 -3.91 8.15 7.17
C GLU A 133 -2.50 8.31 7.78
N ASP A 134 -1.56 7.40 7.50
CA ASP A 134 -0.15 7.52 7.97
C ASP A 134 0.66 8.55 7.16
N ILE A 135 0.13 8.99 6.02
CA ILE A 135 0.81 9.93 5.13
C ILE A 135 0.52 11.36 5.59
N LEU A 136 1.59 12.12 5.80
CA LEU A 136 1.54 13.54 6.04
C LEU A 136 0.92 14.28 4.85
N GLU A 137 0.12 15.29 5.13
CA GLU A 137 -0.44 16.16 4.08
C GLU A 137 0.66 16.83 3.27
N ASP A 138 1.64 17.39 3.98
CA ASP A 138 2.77 18.08 3.40
C ASP A 138 4.10 17.46 3.90
N PRO A 139 4.86 16.77 3.02
CA PRO A 139 6.15 16.21 3.38
C PRO A 139 7.21 17.30 3.64
N GLU A 140 6.99 18.55 3.22
CA GLU A 140 7.91 19.67 3.45
C GLU A 140 8.15 19.91 4.95
N TRP A 141 7.16 19.61 5.81
CA TRP A 141 7.31 19.65 7.26
C TRP A 141 8.52 18.82 7.77
N ILE A 142 8.82 17.68 7.14
CA ILE A 142 9.97 16.84 7.52
C ILE A 142 11.29 17.60 7.27
N LEU A 143 11.36 18.36 6.17
CA LEU A 143 12.52 19.18 5.84
C LEU A 143 12.64 20.40 6.76
N GLU A 144 11.51 21.06 7.08
CA GLU A 144 11.49 22.18 8.03
C GLU A 144 11.92 21.76 9.44
N LEU A 145 11.50 20.57 9.87
CA LEU A 145 11.94 19.99 11.14
C LEU A 145 13.45 19.72 11.14
N ALA A 146 13.99 19.19 10.03
CA ALA A 146 15.42 18.96 9.88
C ALA A 146 16.22 20.26 9.91
N LYS A 147 15.75 21.32 9.24
CA LYS A 147 16.35 22.67 9.28
C LYS A 147 16.36 23.23 10.70
N THR A 148 15.24 23.10 11.41
CA THR A 148 15.10 23.60 12.79
C THR A 148 16.07 22.88 13.72
N TRP A 149 16.09 21.54 13.70
CA TRP A 149 16.99 20.76 14.54
C TRP A 149 18.47 20.92 14.18
N GLU A 150 18.80 21.13 12.90
CA GLU A 150 20.17 21.45 12.50
C GLU A 150 20.62 22.81 13.09
N ARG A 151 19.70 23.78 13.16
CA ARG A 151 19.99 25.05 13.82
C ARG A 151 20.19 24.87 15.33
N ASP A 152 19.36 24.08 15.99
CA ASP A 152 19.52 23.77 17.41
C ASP A 152 20.84 23.04 17.69
N ASP A 153 21.24 22.11 16.83
CA ASP A 153 22.52 21.41 16.91
C ASP A 153 23.71 22.39 16.79
N TYR A 154 23.61 23.38 15.89
CA TYR A 154 24.61 24.46 15.76
C TYR A 154 24.68 25.32 17.03
N GLU A 155 23.55 25.82 17.52
CA GLU A 155 23.53 26.69 18.71
C GLU A 155 24.04 25.95 19.95
N ASN A 156 23.70 24.66 20.11
CA ASN A 156 24.22 23.85 21.20
C ASN A 156 25.73 23.60 21.06
N ALA A 157 26.23 23.29 19.86
CA ALA A 157 27.65 23.11 19.61
C ALA A 157 28.45 24.40 19.86
N LYS A 158 27.93 25.54 19.40
CA LYS A 158 28.51 26.87 19.63
C LYS A 158 28.56 27.20 21.12
N ARG A 159 27.44 27.01 21.83
CA ARG A 159 27.37 27.23 23.29
C ARG A 159 28.39 26.38 24.04
N LEU A 160 28.49 25.08 23.72
CA LEU A 160 29.48 24.19 24.35
C LEU A 160 30.93 24.63 24.07
N TRP A 161 31.22 25.13 22.86
CA TRP A 161 32.52 25.67 22.51
C TRP A 161 32.86 26.94 23.30
N GLU A 162 31.93 27.90 23.36
CA GLU A 162 32.10 29.18 24.06
C GLU A 162 32.17 29.01 25.59
N ASP A 163 31.40 28.07 26.14
CA ASP A 163 31.41 27.71 27.57
C ASP A 163 32.67 26.90 27.96
N GLY A 164 33.51 26.49 27.00
CA GLY A 164 34.68 25.64 27.23
C GLY A 164 34.34 24.24 27.75
N THR A 165 33.09 23.81 27.61
CA THR A 165 32.61 22.51 28.09
C THR A 165 32.91 21.45 27.05
N THR A 166 33.87 20.57 27.32
CA THR A 166 34.18 19.48 26.39
C THR A 166 32.98 18.53 26.27
N PHE A 167 32.61 18.13 25.05
CA PHE A 167 31.62 17.07 24.78
C PHE A 167 31.86 15.79 25.62
N ASN A 168 33.13 15.45 25.87
CA ASN A 168 33.55 14.31 26.71
C ASN A 168 33.18 14.43 28.21
N GLN A 169 32.88 15.63 28.71
CA GLN A 169 32.44 15.81 30.11
C GLN A 169 30.97 15.46 30.32
N VAL A 170 30.16 15.47 29.25
CA VAL A 170 28.71 15.22 29.30
C VAL A 170 28.38 13.72 29.18
N ILE A 171 29.22 12.93 28.48
CA ILE A 171 29.11 11.48 28.35
C ILE A 171 30.23 10.83 29.18
N GLN A 172 30.02 10.65 30.49
CA GLN A 172 31.06 10.19 31.41
C GLN A 172 31.63 8.79 31.05
N GLN A 173 32.95 8.63 31.31
CA GLN A 173 33.71 7.37 31.57
C GLN A 173 34.72 6.81 30.54
N GLN A 174 35.35 7.58 29.64
CA GLN A 174 36.55 7.07 28.93
C GLN A 174 37.71 8.08 28.79
N GLN A 175 38.76 7.79 29.56
CA GLN A 175 40.21 8.09 29.54
C GLN A 175 40.86 9.27 28.80
N TYR A 176 40.17 10.14 28.06
CA TYR A 176 40.78 11.36 27.50
C TYR A 176 39.82 12.55 27.53
N VAL A 177 40.03 13.44 28.50
CA VAL A 177 39.42 14.78 28.50
C VAL A 177 40.20 15.62 27.51
N VAL A 178 39.68 15.81 26.29
CA VAL A 178 40.24 16.77 25.35
C VAL A 178 39.93 18.17 25.90
N GLN A 179 40.90 18.82 26.51
CA GLN A 179 40.79 20.23 26.87
C GLN A 179 40.80 21.04 25.57
N ILE A 180 39.64 21.55 25.18
CA ILE A 180 39.52 22.46 24.05
C ILE A 180 39.83 23.85 24.60
N SER A 181 41.06 24.35 24.45
CA SER A 181 41.35 25.76 24.70
C SER A 181 40.96 26.54 23.45
N ALA A 182 39.72 27.04 23.42
CA ALA A 182 39.21 27.85 22.33
C ALA A 182 40.02 29.16 22.22
N THR A 183 40.99 29.18 21.30
CA THR A 183 41.70 30.41 20.90
C THR A 183 41.07 31.01 19.64
N ASP A 184 40.42 30.18 18.83
CA ASP A 184 39.70 30.58 17.61
C ASP A 184 38.19 30.73 17.86
N PRO A 185 37.51 31.66 17.15
CA PRO A 185 36.06 31.77 17.19
C PRO A 185 35.39 30.50 16.64
N PHE A 186 34.23 30.14 17.19
CA PHE A 186 33.42 29.07 16.59
C PHE A 186 33.00 29.46 15.17
N PHE A 187 32.98 28.48 14.27
CA PHE A 187 32.68 28.72 12.87
C PHE A 187 31.22 29.17 12.64
N SER A 188 30.98 29.80 11.49
CA SER A 188 29.66 30.30 11.11
C SER A 188 28.65 29.17 10.87
N PHE A 189 27.36 29.48 10.87
CA PHE A 189 26.34 28.49 10.51
C PHE A 189 26.48 28.04 9.05
N GLU A 190 26.85 28.96 8.16
CA GLU A 190 27.14 28.68 6.75
C GLU A 190 28.27 27.67 6.58
N GLU A 191 29.28 27.70 7.44
CA GLU A 191 30.33 26.69 7.47
C GLU A 191 29.87 25.38 8.09
N PHE A 192 29.03 25.43 9.13
CA PHE A 192 28.47 24.25 9.80
C PHE A 192 27.68 23.36 8.83
N ILE A 193 26.93 23.98 7.91
CA ILE A 193 26.09 23.25 6.96
C ILE A 193 26.83 22.78 5.70
N LYS A 194 28.11 23.13 5.49
CA LYS A 194 28.87 22.71 4.28
C LYS A 194 28.98 21.19 4.14
N CYS A 195 29.00 20.45 5.25
CA CYS A 195 29.08 18.99 5.26
C CYS A 195 27.74 18.34 5.62
N ARG A 196 26.61 19.00 5.32
CA ARG A 196 25.25 18.53 5.67
C ARG A 196 24.97 17.10 5.18
N GLU A 197 25.33 16.79 3.95
CA GLU A 197 25.11 15.47 3.33
C GLU A 197 25.91 14.35 4.00
N GLU A 198 27.10 14.65 4.55
CA GLU A 198 28.00 13.65 5.13
C GLU A 198 27.86 13.53 6.66
N ARG A 199 27.51 14.61 7.35
CA ARG A 199 27.64 14.70 8.82
C ARG A 199 26.32 14.97 9.55
N SER A 200 25.30 15.47 8.87
CA SER A 200 24.07 15.87 9.55
C SER A 200 23.13 14.69 9.73
N MET A 201 23.08 14.14 10.94
CA MET A 201 22.13 13.09 11.32
C MET A 201 20.67 13.54 11.12
N ARG A 202 20.39 14.84 11.27
CA ARG A 202 19.04 15.40 11.06
C ARG A 202 18.57 15.22 9.62
N TRP A 203 19.46 15.46 8.66
CA TRP A 203 19.15 15.35 7.24
C TRP A 203 19.12 13.90 6.75
N VAL A 204 19.99 13.03 7.29
CA VAL A 204 19.90 11.58 7.03
C VAL A 204 18.56 11.03 7.53
N ASN A 205 18.17 11.35 8.77
CA ASN A 205 16.87 10.94 9.31
C ASN A 205 15.69 11.47 8.49
N ALA A 206 15.77 12.72 8.03
CA ALA A 206 14.74 13.30 7.16
C ALA A 206 14.66 12.56 5.81
N PHE A 207 15.80 12.28 5.19
CA PHE A 207 15.89 11.52 3.95
C PHE A 207 15.30 10.12 4.09
N ASP A 208 15.70 9.37 5.13
CA ASP A 208 15.20 8.03 5.41
C ASP A 208 13.69 8.04 5.70
N THR A 209 13.21 9.03 6.45
CA THR A 209 11.79 9.21 6.75
C THR A 209 10.98 9.46 5.49
N LEU A 210 11.47 10.32 4.58
CA LEU A 210 10.81 10.64 3.32
C LEU A 210 10.72 9.42 2.39
N LEU A 211 11.75 8.57 2.35
CA LEU A 211 11.77 7.36 1.52
C LEU A 211 11.02 6.18 2.14
N THR A 212 10.66 6.28 3.42
CA THR A 212 9.92 5.21 4.11
C THR A 212 8.54 5.03 3.49
N ARG A 213 8.13 3.76 3.35
CA ARG A 213 6.78 3.40 2.93
C ARG A 213 5.80 3.68 4.07
N PRO A 214 4.63 4.28 3.79
CA PRO A 214 3.65 4.52 4.84
C PRO A 214 3.12 3.19 5.40
N ILE A 215 2.82 3.21 6.70
CA ILE A 215 2.39 2.02 7.42
C ILE A 215 0.86 1.90 7.29
N PRO A 216 0.33 0.77 6.81
CA PRO A 216 -1.12 0.56 6.75
C PRO A 216 -1.74 0.57 8.16
N VAL A 217 -2.96 1.10 8.28
CA VAL A 217 -3.74 1.05 9.52
C VAL A 217 -3.88 -0.39 10.00
N HIS A 218 -3.42 -0.62 11.23
CA HIS A 218 -3.53 -1.92 11.90
C HIS A 218 -4.97 -2.17 12.35
N LEU A 219 -5.50 -3.33 11.94
CA LEU A 219 -6.78 -3.83 12.44
C LEU A 219 -6.56 -4.85 13.56
N ASN A 220 -7.22 -4.60 14.68
CA ASN A 220 -7.35 -5.57 15.76
C ASN A 220 -8.42 -6.58 15.38
N SER A 221 -8.25 -7.84 15.81
CA SER A 221 -9.31 -8.83 15.68
C SER A 221 -10.45 -8.52 16.63
N THR A 222 -11.66 -8.83 16.20
CA THR A 222 -12.86 -8.85 17.03
C THR A 222 -13.22 -10.29 17.43
N PRO A 223 -14.00 -10.50 18.51
CA PRO A 223 -14.47 -11.83 18.88
C PRO A 223 -15.17 -12.57 17.72
N GLU A 224 -15.92 -11.84 16.89
CA GLU A 224 -16.65 -12.37 15.74
C GLU A 224 -15.69 -12.84 14.64
N THR A 225 -14.69 -12.03 14.30
CA THR A 225 -13.65 -12.44 13.32
C THR A 225 -12.82 -13.62 13.83
N MET A 226 -12.51 -13.68 15.13
CA MET A 226 -11.80 -14.81 15.72
C MET A 226 -12.65 -16.09 15.71
N ALA A 227 -13.94 -15.99 16.02
CA ALA A 227 -14.85 -17.11 15.93
C ALA A 227 -14.95 -17.64 14.50
N ALA A 228 -15.09 -16.74 13.52
CA ALA A 228 -15.09 -17.07 12.09
C ALA A 228 -13.83 -17.83 11.65
N LEU A 229 -12.66 -17.38 12.12
CA LEU A 229 -11.37 -18.04 11.83
C LEU A 229 -11.21 -19.37 12.55
N SER A 230 -11.75 -19.52 13.76
CA SER A 230 -11.69 -20.81 14.48
C SER A 230 -12.47 -21.92 13.80
N ILE A 231 -13.57 -21.58 13.10
CA ILE A 231 -14.42 -22.54 12.38
C ILE A 231 -13.64 -23.19 11.23
N ILE A 232 -12.75 -22.43 10.58
CA ILE A 232 -12.04 -22.91 9.39
C ILE A 232 -10.75 -23.67 9.68
N GLY A 233 -10.19 -23.55 10.90
CA GLY A 233 -8.98 -24.25 11.31
C GLY A 233 -7.85 -24.12 10.29
N ASP A 234 -7.28 -25.25 9.86
CA ASP A 234 -6.17 -25.32 8.90
C ASP A 234 -6.47 -24.67 7.54
N GLY A 235 -7.75 -24.56 7.15
CA GLY A 235 -8.07 -23.91 5.89
C GLY A 235 -7.87 -22.39 5.88
N ILE A 236 -7.43 -21.79 7.00
CA ILE A 236 -6.88 -20.42 7.01
C ILE A 236 -5.68 -20.26 6.08
N GLU A 237 -5.00 -21.34 5.71
CA GLU A 237 -3.94 -21.37 4.68
C GLU A 237 -4.41 -20.82 3.34
N ALA A 238 -5.70 -20.94 3.01
CA ALA A 238 -6.27 -20.34 1.79
C ALA A 238 -6.10 -18.82 1.75
N PHE A 239 -5.99 -18.17 2.92
CA PHE A 239 -5.75 -16.74 3.10
C PHE A 239 -4.28 -16.40 3.37
N GLY A 240 -3.38 -17.39 3.30
CA GLY A 240 -1.95 -17.20 3.50
C GLY A 240 -1.53 -17.00 4.96
N SER A 241 -2.31 -17.50 5.92
CA SER A 241 -1.94 -17.60 7.34
C SER A 241 -1.92 -19.07 7.77
N SER A 242 -1.57 -19.35 9.04
CA SER A 242 -1.54 -20.68 9.62
C SER A 242 -2.37 -20.75 10.90
N VAL A 243 -2.67 -21.95 11.41
CA VAL A 243 -3.41 -22.11 12.68
C VAL A 243 -2.63 -21.63 13.89
N SER A 244 -1.29 -21.65 13.83
CA SER A 244 -0.46 -21.12 14.92
C SER A 244 -0.48 -19.59 14.97
N GLU A 245 -0.59 -18.93 13.81
CA GLU A 245 -0.55 -17.47 13.73
C GLU A 245 -1.95 -16.85 13.71
N THR A 246 -2.94 -17.52 13.12
CA THR A 246 -4.34 -17.11 12.96
C THR A 246 -4.48 -15.69 12.39
N TRP A 247 -4.93 -14.73 13.19
CA TRP A 247 -5.09 -13.33 12.81
C TRP A 247 -3.77 -12.60 12.60
N PRO A 248 -2.79 -12.61 13.54
CA PRO A 248 -1.46 -12.05 13.35
C PRO A 248 -0.82 -12.37 12.00
N GLY A 249 -0.88 -13.63 11.56
CA GLY A 249 -0.26 -14.12 10.32
C GLY A 249 -0.94 -13.64 9.04
N LEU A 250 -2.19 -13.15 9.11
CA LEU A 250 -2.86 -12.61 7.94
C LEU A 250 -2.18 -11.31 7.48
N THR A 251 -2.03 -11.21 6.16
CA THR A 251 -1.63 -9.94 5.55
C THR A 251 -2.66 -8.87 5.89
N PHE A 252 -2.21 -7.63 5.93
CA PHE A 252 -3.06 -6.46 6.13
C PHE A 252 -4.29 -6.48 5.18
N TYR A 253 -4.09 -6.86 3.91
CA TYR A 253 -5.15 -6.95 2.90
C TYR A 253 -6.27 -7.91 3.34
N TRP A 254 -5.91 -9.10 3.81
CA TRP A 254 -6.88 -10.09 4.25
C TRP A 254 -7.58 -9.68 5.56
N LYS A 255 -6.86 -9.03 6.48
CA LYS A 255 -7.48 -8.49 7.70
C LYS A 255 -8.64 -7.53 7.36
N TRP A 256 -8.44 -6.64 6.40
CA TRP A 256 -9.50 -5.73 5.95
C TRP A 256 -10.64 -6.44 5.26
N LEU A 257 -10.37 -7.30 4.28
CA LEU A 257 -11.44 -8.02 3.58
C LEU A 257 -12.27 -8.92 4.50
N ILE A 258 -11.62 -9.66 5.41
CA ILE A 258 -12.32 -10.47 6.40
C ILE A 258 -13.18 -9.58 7.29
N SER A 259 -12.63 -8.49 7.81
CA SER A 259 -13.40 -7.57 8.67
C SER A 259 -14.64 -7.03 7.96
N LEU A 260 -14.53 -6.68 6.67
CA LEU A 260 -15.62 -6.11 5.89
C LEU A 260 -16.70 -7.13 5.47
N HIS A 261 -16.31 -8.38 5.19
CA HIS A 261 -17.19 -9.33 4.49
C HIS A 261 -17.45 -10.63 5.25
N HIS A 262 -16.84 -10.90 6.40
CA HIS A 262 -17.01 -12.17 7.09
C HIS A 262 -18.47 -12.48 7.44
N GLU A 263 -19.24 -11.48 7.89
CA GLU A 263 -20.63 -11.68 8.33
C GLU A 263 -21.53 -12.21 7.22
N GLU A 264 -21.48 -11.61 6.02
CA GLU A 264 -22.30 -12.04 4.89
C GLU A 264 -21.89 -13.44 4.38
N MET A 265 -20.59 -13.75 4.43
CA MET A 265 -20.05 -15.04 4.03
C MET A 265 -20.51 -16.14 4.98
N ILE A 266 -20.40 -15.92 6.29
CA ILE A 266 -20.87 -16.87 7.32
C ILE A 266 -22.39 -17.03 7.25
N LYS A 267 -23.14 -15.93 7.07
CA LYS A 267 -24.60 -16.00 6.97
C LYS A 267 -25.06 -16.83 5.77
N LYS A 268 -24.36 -16.74 4.63
CA LYS A 268 -24.73 -17.45 3.39
C LYS A 268 -24.22 -18.89 3.36
N TYR A 269 -22.97 -19.10 3.75
CA TYR A 269 -22.25 -20.36 3.55
C TYR A 269 -21.92 -21.11 4.85
N GLY A 270 -22.19 -20.52 6.01
CA GLY A 270 -21.89 -21.08 7.33
C GLY A 270 -20.41 -21.02 7.73
N SER A 271 -19.54 -20.59 6.83
CA SER A 271 -18.08 -20.58 7.01
C SER A 271 -17.42 -19.58 6.06
N LEU A 272 -16.17 -19.21 6.36
CA LEU A 272 -15.33 -18.48 5.40
C LEU A 272 -14.79 -19.39 4.30
N LEU A 273 -14.76 -20.71 4.50
CA LEU A 273 -14.43 -21.68 3.45
C LEU A 273 -15.72 -22.16 2.80
N ILE A 274 -15.88 -21.88 1.51
CA ILE A 274 -17.06 -22.29 0.74
C ILE A 274 -16.88 -23.71 0.21
N VAL A 275 -15.63 -24.09 -0.05
CA VAL A 275 -15.26 -25.40 -0.56
C VAL A 275 -14.02 -25.86 0.20
N GLU A 276 -13.93 -27.16 0.49
CA GLU A 276 -12.69 -27.72 1.03
C GLU A 276 -11.57 -27.61 -0.01
N PRO A 277 -10.36 -27.17 0.38
CA PRO A 277 -9.24 -27.01 -0.56
C PRO A 277 -8.92 -28.31 -1.35
N THR A 278 -9.17 -29.47 -0.76
CA THR A 278 -9.00 -30.81 -1.34
C THR A 278 -10.06 -31.18 -2.37
N SER A 279 -11.22 -30.52 -2.34
CA SER A 279 -12.36 -30.80 -3.22
C SER A 279 -12.33 -30.00 -4.53
N ILE A 280 -11.57 -28.91 -4.57
CA ILE A 280 -11.31 -28.20 -5.83
C ILE A 280 -10.19 -28.96 -6.56
N PRO A 281 -10.30 -29.26 -7.87
CA PRO A 281 -9.18 -29.73 -8.66
C PRO A 281 -8.14 -28.61 -8.74
N VAL A 282 -7.29 -28.48 -7.71
CA VAL A 282 -6.29 -27.40 -7.57
C VAL A 282 -5.38 -27.38 -8.79
N GLY A 283 -5.11 -28.54 -9.41
CA GLY A 283 -4.41 -28.65 -10.69
C GLY A 283 -5.09 -27.88 -11.83
N MET A 284 -6.42 -27.92 -11.95
CA MET A 284 -7.14 -27.15 -12.98
C MET A 284 -7.16 -25.66 -12.66
N VAL A 285 -7.37 -25.27 -11.39
CA VAL A 285 -7.33 -23.86 -10.98
C VAL A 285 -5.93 -23.26 -11.15
N ALA A 286 -4.87 -24.03 -10.85
CA ALA A 286 -3.49 -23.64 -11.10
C ALA A 286 -3.18 -23.52 -12.61
N VAL A 287 -3.74 -24.40 -13.44
CA VAL A 287 -3.65 -24.28 -14.91
C VAL A 287 -4.35 -23.02 -15.39
N PHE A 288 -5.54 -22.68 -14.89
CA PHE A 288 -6.16 -21.40 -15.21
C PHE A 288 -5.29 -20.23 -14.73
N ARG A 289 -4.75 -20.27 -13.52
CA ARG A 289 -3.92 -19.21 -12.93
C ARG A 289 -2.60 -18.98 -13.68
N ASN A 290 -2.00 -20.05 -14.18
CA ASN A 290 -0.71 -20.02 -14.87
C ASN A 290 -0.85 -20.01 -16.40
N SER A 291 -2.08 -20.09 -16.92
CA SER A 291 -2.31 -19.99 -18.36
C SER A 291 -1.82 -18.63 -18.83
N ARG A 292 -0.86 -18.62 -19.76
CA ARG A 292 -0.40 -17.38 -20.39
C ARG A 292 -1.62 -16.73 -21.05
N THR A 293 -2.09 -15.63 -20.48
CA THR A 293 -3.11 -14.78 -21.12
C THR A 293 -2.58 -14.44 -22.50
N ARG A 294 -3.21 -14.98 -23.55
CA ARG A 294 -2.92 -14.60 -24.93
C ARG A 294 -3.58 -13.25 -25.12
N TRP A 295 -2.77 -12.21 -25.16
CA TRP A 295 -3.25 -10.86 -25.42
C TRP A 295 -3.65 -10.75 -26.89
N GLU A 296 -4.81 -10.15 -27.15
CA GLU A 296 -5.15 -9.76 -28.51
C GLU A 296 -4.22 -8.62 -28.94
N GLN A 297 -3.61 -8.76 -30.12
CA GLN A 297 -2.73 -7.74 -30.68
C GLN A 297 -3.55 -6.65 -31.36
#